data_AF-M4A5R7-F1
#
_entry.id   AF-M4A5R7-F1
#
_cell.length_a   1.000
_cell.length_b   1.000
_cell.length_c   1.000
_cell.angle_alpha   90.00
_cell.angle_beta   90.00
_cell.angle_gamma   90.00
#
_symmetry.space_group_name_H-M   'P 1'
#
loop_
_entity.id
_entity.type
_entity.pdbx_description
1 polymer ?
#
loop_
_entity_poly.entity_id
_entity_poly.type
_entity_poly.pdbx_seq_one_letter_code
_entity_poly.pdbx_strand_id
1 'polypeptide(L)'
;MSSPVLLNLLRCGRFSMCRQALFALEASTQSGQAGGPLLGLVGVRRASGSIRFDSDCSGQPVTWDSFGIWDNRIEEPILLPSSIRYGKPIPQISLSRVGSASVLGLRKQNEDRLRIARIHDNLLYFAVFDGHGGPHAADYCCTFMEKFIRDALEEEDDLQKVLKKAFLEADNALHTHLSYFNNDSVLRSGTTATVALLHDGIELVVASVGDSRALLCRKGHAKKLTKDHTPDRKDERKRIQKFGGFLSWNSVGQANVNGRLAMTRSIGDFHLKSSGVIAEPETHRLSVQHANDSFLALTTDGINFLLSDQEICDVINQCQDPTEAAEIISQQALQYGSEDNATIVIIPFGAWGKHKSSTKTYSMSRNFASSGRWA
;
A
#
# COMPACT_ATOMS: atom_id res chain seq x y z
N MET A 1 -29.85 -23.47 28.96
CA MET A 1 -30.09 -22.73 30.21
C MET A 1 -28.75 -22.09 30.57
N SER A 2 -28.48 -20.78 30.54
CA SER A 2 -29.31 -19.58 30.47
C SER A 2 -28.43 -18.41 29.97
N SER A 3 -28.96 -17.61 29.04
CA SER A 3 -28.63 -16.18 28.80
C SER A 3 -29.61 -15.34 29.68
N PRO A 4 -29.56 -13.99 29.89
CA PRO A 4 -29.08 -12.94 28.96
C PRO A 4 -28.67 -11.53 29.56
N VAL A 5 -28.42 -10.54 28.64
CA VAL A 5 -28.78 -9.07 28.69
C VAL A 5 -27.97 -8.09 29.59
N LEU A 6 -27.60 -6.84 29.25
CA LEU A 6 -27.49 -5.99 28.02
C LEU A 6 -27.00 -4.56 28.47
N LEU A 7 -26.49 -3.74 27.53
CA LEU A 7 -26.35 -2.26 27.53
C LEU A 7 -25.23 -1.54 28.35
N ASN A 8 -24.27 -0.92 27.64
CA ASN A 8 -24.41 0.50 27.25
C ASN A 8 -23.42 0.95 26.15
N LEU A 9 -23.94 1.70 25.19
CA LEU A 9 -23.32 2.27 24.00
C LEU A 9 -23.05 3.78 24.20
N LEU A 10 -22.04 4.30 23.49
CA LEU A 10 -21.83 5.69 23.02
C LEU A 10 -21.45 6.80 24.02
N ARG A 11 -20.23 7.36 23.86
CA ARG A 11 -20.05 8.77 23.45
C ARG A 11 -18.61 9.13 23.03
N CYS A 12 -18.57 10.03 22.03
CA CYS A 12 -17.42 10.57 21.30
C CYS A 12 -16.40 11.34 22.14
N GLY A 13 -15.20 11.50 21.57
CA GLY A 13 -14.27 12.58 21.91
C GLY A 13 -12.99 12.55 21.04
N ARG A 14 -13.04 13.23 19.88
CA ARG A 14 -11.88 13.57 19.05
C ARG A 14 -10.89 14.42 19.87
N PHE A 15 -9.61 14.07 19.86
CA PHE A 15 -8.52 14.97 20.24
C PHE A 15 -7.78 15.40 18.97
N SER A 16 -7.97 16.64 18.55
CA SER A 16 -7.10 17.32 17.58
C SER A 16 -6.02 18.09 18.34
N MET A 17 -4.77 17.69 18.15
CA MET A 17 -3.62 18.47 18.62
C MET A 17 -3.40 19.66 17.69
N CYS A 18 -3.51 20.86 18.23
CA CYS A 18 -3.18 22.10 17.53
C CYS A 18 -1.67 22.36 17.67
N ARG A 19 -0.97 22.50 16.54
CA ARG A 19 0.43 22.94 16.47
C ARG A 19 0.53 24.40 16.92
N GLN A 20 1.16 24.66 18.05
CA GLN A 20 1.66 26.00 18.39
C GLN A 20 3.07 26.16 17.82
N ALA A 21 3.23 27.12 16.91
CA ALA A 21 4.53 27.63 16.49
C ALA A 21 5.07 28.53 17.61
N LEU A 22 6.18 28.11 18.22
CA LEU A 22 6.99 28.91 19.14
C LEU A 22 7.88 29.85 18.31
N PHE A 23 7.58 31.14 18.31
CA PHE A 23 8.56 32.17 17.98
C PHE A 23 9.17 32.69 19.29
N ALA A 24 10.45 32.39 19.48
CA ALA A 24 11.29 32.98 20.51
C ALA A 24 11.68 34.41 20.09
N LEU A 25 11.53 35.37 21.00
CA LEU A 25 12.13 36.69 20.88
C LEU A 25 12.79 37.03 22.22
N GLU A 26 14.11 37.13 22.14
CA GLU A 26 15.03 37.44 23.23
C GLU A 26 14.83 38.86 23.75
N ALA A 27 14.93 38.99 25.08
CA ALA A 27 14.95 40.25 25.78
C ALA A 27 16.39 40.77 25.86
N SER A 28 16.63 42.01 25.43
CA SER A 28 17.83 42.77 25.77
C SER A 28 17.44 44.11 26.40
N THR A 29 17.76 44.25 27.67
CA THR A 29 17.67 45.47 28.48
C THR A 29 18.88 46.36 28.26
N GLN A 30 18.70 47.64 27.95
CA GLN A 30 19.63 48.70 28.34
C GLN A 30 18.90 50.01 28.69
N SER A 31 19.39 50.60 29.76
CA SER A 31 18.92 51.76 30.54
C SER A 31 19.32 53.12 29.94
N GLY A 32 18.53 54.16 30.19
CA GLY A 32 18.97 55.56 30.05
C GLY A 32 17.91 56.62 30.39
N GLN A 33 18.17 57.37 31.48
CA GLN A 33 17.58 58.62 32.01
C GLN A 33 17.21 59.72 30.98
N ALA A 34 16.45 60.80 31.23
CA ALA A 34 15.57 61.30 32.30
C ALA A 34 14.94 62.67 31.85
N GLY A 35 13.81 63.05 32.46
CA GLY A 35 13.23 64.42 32.57
C GLY A 35 12.27 64.84 31.45
N GLY A 36 10.99 65.19 31.63
CA GLY A 36 10.16 65.72 32.73
C GLY A 36 9.43 66.99 32.21
N PRO A 37 8.44 67.60 32.90
CA PRO A 37 7.27 67.10 33.64
C PRO A 37 5.94 67.72 33.08
N LEU A 38 4.72 67.33 33.46
CA LEU A 38 3.91 67.90 34.56
C LEU A 38 2.46 67.42 34.35
N LEU A 39 1.77 66.95 35.39
CA LEU A 39 0.33 67.17 35.57
C LEU A 39 -0.12 66.86 37.00
N GLY A 40 -0.81 67.82 37.60
CA GLY A 40 -1.37 67.76 38.94
C GLY A 40 -2.77 67.13 38.97
N LEU A 41 -2.95 66.20 39.90
CA LEU A 41 -3.95 66.08 40.96
C LEU A 41 -5.38 66.67 40.80
N VAL A 42 -6.34 65.76 41.11
CA VAL A 42 -7.68 65.92 41.75
C VAL A 42 -8.81 66.45 40.85
N GLY A 43 -10.01 65.87 40.78
CA GLY A 43 -10.63 64.72 41.45
C GLY A 43 -12.17 64.77 41.30
N VAL A 44 -12.80 63.61 41.45
CA VAL A 44 -14.18 63.33 41.92
C VAL A 44 -15.37 63.74 41.03
N ARG A 45 -16.14 62.75 40.52
CA ARG A 45 -17.51 62.38 40.99
C ARG A 45 -18.15 61.25 40.17
N ARG A 46 -18.99 60.49 40.88
CA ARG A 46 -19.70 59.27 40.47
C ARG A 46 -20.88 59.52 39.52
N ALA A 47 -21.04 58.55 38.62
CA ALA A 47 -22.26 57.88 38.14
C ALA A 47 -23.36 58.70 37.44
N SER A 48 -23.53 58.43 36.14
CA SER A 48 -24.68 57.72 35.56
C SER A 48 -24.77 58.00 34.05
N GLY A 49 -25.20 57.01 33.28
CA GLY A 49 -25.49 57.19 31.85
C GLY A 49 -24.63 56.30 30.95
N SER A 50 -25.28 55.34 30.30
CA SER A 50 -24.70 54.44 29.32
C SER A 50 -24.04 55.21 28.17
N ILE A 51 -22.74 55.05 27.99
CA ILE A 51 -22.03 55.49 26.79
C ILE A 51 -21.72 54.22 26.00
N ARG A 52 -22.50 54.01 24.93
CA ARG A 52 -22.07 53.17 23.81
C ARG A 52 -20.89 53.89 23.17
N PHE A 53 -19.74 53.24 23.16
CA PHE A 53 -18.60 53.67 22.36
C PHE A 53 -18.84 53.20 20.93
N ASP A 54 -19.13 54.13 20.02
CA ASP A 54 -18.83 53.98 18.60
C ASP A 54 -17.32 54.19 18.43
N SER A 55 -16.58 53.23 17.88
CA SER A 55 -15.15 53.43 17.59
C SER A 55 -14.92 54.26 16.33
N ASP A 56 -15.92 54.38 15.46
CA ASP A 56 -15.76 54.95 14.13
C ASP A 56 -16.83 56.03 13.92
N CYS A 57 -16.51 57.28 14.33
CA CYS A 57 -17.32 58.50 14.19
C CYS A 57 -17.75 58.80 12.73
N SER A 58 -18.63 57.98 12.17
CA SER A 58 -19.07 58.05 10.76
C SER A 58 -20.56 58.37 10.61
N GLY A 59 -21.34 58.41 11.71
CA GLY A 59 -22.69 58.96 11.73
C GLY A 59 -23.70 58.27 10.79
N GLN A 60 -23.40 57.08 10.28
CA GLN A 60 -24.34 56.30 9.48
C GLN A 60 -25.14 55.34 10.37
N PRO A 61 -26.47 55.26 10.21
CA PRO A 61 -27.26 54.27 10.93
C PRO A 61 -26.79 52.88 10.50
N VAL A 62 -26.54 52.01 11.48
CA VAL A 62 -26.16 50.62 11.26
C VAL A 62 -27.33 49.93 10.54
N THR A 63 -27.26 49.89 9.20
CA THR A 63 -28.19 49.10 8.40
C THR A 63 -27.90 47.63 8.66
N TRP A 64 -28.97 46.84 8.78
CA TRP A 64 -28.94 45.40 9.10
C TRP A 64 -28.04 44.57 8.17
N ASP A 65 -27.58 45.13 7.05
CA ASP A 65 -26.68 44.51 6.06
C ASP A 65 -25.18 44.62 6.38
N SER A 66 -24.78 45.17 7.54
CA SER A 66 -23.37 45.15 7.99
C SER A 66 -22.99 43.95 8.86
N PHE A 67 -23.73 42.84 8.77
CA PHE A 67 -23.15 41.55 9.16
C PHE A 67 -22.15 41.16 8.08
N GLY A 68 -20.87 41.39 8.39
CA GLY A 68 -19.75 41.08 7.54
C GLY A 68 -19.94 39.76 6.78
N ILE A 69 -19.54 39.77 5.53
CA ILE A 69 -19.45 38.58 4.69
C ILE A 69 -18.48 37.66 5.41
N TRP A 70 -19.00 36.79 6.27
CA TRP A 70 -18.24 35.69 6.84
C TRP A 70 -17.79 34.91 5.62
N ASP A 71 -16.48 34.84 5.42
CA ASP A 71 -15.88 34.01 4.38
C ASP A 71 -16.12 32.54 4.77
N ASN A 72 -17.37 32.11 4.61
CA ASN A 72 -17.83 30.73 4.73
C ASN A 72 -17.55 30.00 3.41
N ARG A 73 -16.46 30.35 2.70
CA ARG A 73 -15.90 29.47 1.68
C ARG A 73 -15.43 28.23 2.40
N ILE A 74 -16.35 27.28 2.52
CA ILE A 74 -16.04 25.89 2.78
C ILE A 74 -15.19 25.46 1.59
N GLU A 75 -13.86 25.56 1.73
CA GLU A 75 -12.90 24.94 0.81
C GLU A 75 -12.89 23.41 1.02
N GLU A 76 -14.06 22.79 1.09
CA GLU A 76 -14.16 21.36 0.94
C GLU A 76 -14.21 21.07 -0.56
N PRO A 77 -13.28 20.25 -1.08
CA PRO A 77 -13.32 19.86 -2.48
C PRO A 77 -14.64 19.16 -2.73
N ILE A 78 -15.40 19.64 -3.73
CA ILE A 78 -16.64 19.00 -4.15
C ILE A 78 -16.30 17.54 -4.50
N LEU A 79 -16.82 16.59 -3.71
CA LEU A 79 -16.65 15.16 -3.93
C LEU A 79 -17.49 14.73 -5.13
N LEU A 80 -17.00 15.05 -6.33
CA LEU A 80 -17.61 14.59 -7.57
C LEU A 80 -17.38 13.08 -7.72
N PRO A 81 -18.40 12.32 -8.16
CA PRO A 81 -18.20 10.95 -8.60
C PRO A 81 -17.05 10.88 -9.60
N SER A 82 -16.17 9.89 -9.47
CA SER A 82 -14.99 9.75 -10.32
C SER A 82 -15.33 9.82 -11.81
N SER A 83 -16.48 9.28 -12.22
CA SER A 83 -16.97 9.36 -13.61
C SER A 83 -17.13 10.80 -14.16
N ILE A 84 -17.48 11.77 -13.30
CA ILE A 84 -17.58 13.19 -13.66
C ILE A 84 -16.18 13.82 -13.73
N ARG A 85 -15.29 13.49 -12.78
CA ARG A 85 -13.90 13.96 -12.77
C ARG A 85 -13.14 13.58 -14.05
N TYR A 86 -13.33 12.36 -14.53
CA TYR A 86 -12.62 11.85 -15.72
C TYR A 86 -13.45 11.94 -17.03
N GLY A 87 -14.72 12.37 -16.95
CA GLY A 87 -15.60 12.50 -18.12
C GLY A 87 -15.91 11.18 -18.83
N LYS A 88 -15.80 10.03 -18.13
CA LYS A 88 -16.06 8.69 -18.68
C LYS A 88 -16.76 7.82 -17.63
N PRO A 89 -17.70 6.94 -18.01
CA PRO A 89 -18.32 6.02 -17.06
C PRO A 89 -17.28 5.03 -16.53
N ILE A 90 -17.01 5.09 -15.23
CA ILE A 90 -16.11 4.16 -14.53
C ILE A 90 -16.96 3.13 -13.80
N PRO A 91 -16.82 1.83 -14.12
CA PRO A 91 -17.52 0.80 -13.36
C PRO A 91 -16.95 0.73 -11.95
N GLN A 92 -17.82 0.74 -10.94
CA GLN A 92 -17.40 0.46 -9.57
C GLN A 92 -16.98 -1.00 -9.46
N ILE A 93 -15.78 -1.24 -8.94
CA ILE A 93 -15.27 -2.58 -8.70
C ILE A 93 -15.71 -3.00 -7.29
N SER A 94 -16.59 -4.01 -7.24
CA SER A 94 -17.06 -4.59 -5.99
C SER A 94 -16.05 -5.62 -5.46
N LEU A 95 -15.64 -5.49 -4.21
CA LEU A 95 -14.71 -6.43 -3.56
C LEU A 95 -15.23 -7.87 -3.55
N SER A 96 -16.56 -8.06 -3.53
CA SER A 96 -17.21 -9.38 -3.61
C SER A 96 -16.96 -10.14 -4.91
N ARG A 97 -16.50 -9.46 -5.97
CA ARG A 97 -16.18 -10.08 -7.26
C ARG A 97 -14.70 -10.42 -7.39
N VAL A 98 -13.87 -10.05 -6.42
CA VAL A 98 -12.45 -10.39 -6.44
C VAL A 98 -12.31 -11.87 -6.11
N GLY A 99 -11.65 -12.61 -6.98
CA GLY A 99 -11.32 -14.01 -6.76
C GLY A 99 -9.99 -14.13 -6.04
N SER A 100 -9.86 -15.07 -5.12
CA SER A 100 -8.58 -15.35 -4.47
C SER A 100 -8.50 -16.81 -4.06
N ALA A 101 -7.31 -17.40 -4.19
CA ALA A 101 -7.01 -18.75 -3.72
C ALA A 101 -5.59 -18.79 -3.16
N SER A 102 -5.39 -19.60 -2.12
CA SER A 102 -4.07 -19.88 -1.55
C SER A 102 -4.03 -21.35 -1.15
N VAL A 103 -3.06 -22.09 -1.67
CA VAL A 103 -2.89 -23.52 -1.42
C VAL A 103 -1.51 -23.80 -0.83
N LEU A 104 -1.45 -24.78 0.07
CA LEU A 104 -0.25 -25.11 0.84
C LEU A 104 0.87 -25.74 -0.02
N GLY A 105 0.54 -26.52 -1.05
CA GLY A 105 1.53 -27.33 -1.77
C GLY A 105 2.11 -28.46 -0.91
N LEU A 106 3.39 -28.77 -1.12
CA LEU A 106 4.12 -29.81 -0.36
C LEU A 106 4.91 -29.23 0.82
N ARG A 107 4.68 -27.96 1.18
CA ARG A 107 5.30 -27.32 2.33
C ARG A 107 4.64 -27.75 3.65
N LYS A 108 5.38 -27.60 4.76
CA LYS A 108 4.87 -27.89 6.11
C LYS A 108 3.90 -26.83 6.63
N GLN A 109 4.07 -25.60 6.19
CA GLN A 109 3.28 -24.44 6.59
C GLN A 109 3.02 -23.58 5.35
N ASN A 110 1.89 -22.88 5.36
CA ASN A 110 1.58 -21.88 4.35
C ASN A 110 2.09 -20.54 4.86
N GLU A 111 3.14 -20.02 4.23
CA GLU A 111 3.78 -18.75 4.56
C GLU A 111 3.21 -17.60 3.70
N ASP A 112 2.43 -17.91 2.66
CA ASP A 112 1.74 -16.92 1.83
C ASP A 112 0.61 -16.23 2.60
N ARG A 113 0.49 -14.92 2.40
CA ARG A 113 -0.63 -14.09 2.85
C ARG A 113 -1.16 -13.24 1.72
N LEU A 114 -2.46 -13.02 1.72
CA LEU A 114 -3.12 -12.10 0.82
C LEU A 114 -4.04 -11.17 1.61
N ARG A 115 -4.20 -9.94 1.11
CA ARG A 115 -5.09 -8.96 1.71
C ARG A 115 -5.80 -8.16 0.65
N ILE A 116 -7.11 -8.04 0.80
CA ILE A 116 -8.01 -7.28 -0.08
C ILE A 116 -8.82 -6.36 0.82
N ALA A 117 -8.74 -5.06 0.62
CA ALA A 117 -9.46 -4.09 1.44
C ALA A 117 -9.82 -2.83 0.66
N ARG A 118 -10.78 -2.06 1.19
CA ARG A 118 -11.07 -0.70 0.75
C ARG A 118 -10.49 0.26 1.80
N ILE A 119 -9.50 1.05 1.41
CA ILE A 119 -8.86 2.00 2.32
C ILE A 119 -9.77 3.23 2.49
N HIS A 120 -10.12 3.85 1.37
CA HIS A 120 -11.05 4.98 1.27
C HIS A 120 -12.13 4.66 0.24
N ASP A 121 -13.20 5.47 0.17
CA ASP A 121 -14.28 5.26 -0.81
C ASP A 121 -13.76 5.18 -2.25
N ASN A 122 -12.69 5.91 -2.55
CA ASN A 122 -12.06 5.97 -3.86
C ASN A 122 -10.75 5.17 -3.95
N LEU A 123 -10.33 4.43 -2.92
CA LEU A 123 -9.04 3.73 -2.91
C LEU A 123 -9.19 2.27 -2.50
N LEU A 124 -8.97 1.36 -3.46
CA LEU A 124 -8.91 -0.07 -3.22
C LEU A 124 -7.46 -0.54 -3.05
N TYR A 125 -7.27 -1.54 -2.20
CA TYR A 125 -5.98 -2.11 -1.85
C TYR A 125 -6.01 -3.63 -2.04
N PHE A 126 -5.00 -4.13 -2.75
CA PHE A 126 -4.79 -5.55 -3.00
C PHE A 126 -3.32 -5.87 -2.75
N ALA A 127 -3.04 -6.94 -2.01
CA ALA A 127 -1.67 -7.34 -1.72
C ALA A 127 -1.52 -8.85 -1.63
N VAL A 128 -0.33 -9.31 -2.03
CA VAL A 128 0.17 -10.65 -1.77
C VAL A 128 1.56 -10.55 -1.13
N PHE A 129 1.81 -11.42 -0.17
CA PHE A 129 3.04 -11.51 0.60
C PHE A 129 3.45 -12.96 0.65
N ASP A 130 4.59 -13.28 0.05
CA ASP A 130 5.16 -14.62 0.00
C ASP A 130 6.27 -14.70 1.05
N GLY A 131 6.00 -15.41 2.14
CA GLY A 131 6.85 -15.45 3.31
C GLY A 131 7.91 -16.55 3.23
N HIS A 132 9.08 -16.31 3.80
CA HIS A 132 10.13 -17.31 3.93
C HIS A 132 10.85 -17.20 5.28
N GLY A 133 11.39 -18.33 5.74
CA GLY A 133 12.10 -18.39 7.02
C GLY A 133 11.19 -18.21 8.23
N GLY A 134 9.92 -18.62 8.12
CA GLY A 134 8.84 -18.40 9.07
C GLY A 134 7.82 -17.39 8.55
N PRO A 135 6.53 -17.51 8.92
CA PRO A 135 5.45 -16.67 8.39
C PRO A 135 5.41 -15.26 8.99
N HIS A 136 6.24 -14.96 9.99
CA HIS A 136 6.16 -13.75 10.82
C HIS A 136 6.22 -12.44 10.01
N ALA A 137 7.13 -12.35 9.03
CA ALA A 137 7.25 -11.15 8.19
C ALA A 137 6.01 -10.95 7.30
N ALA A 138 5.50 -12.03 6.69
CA ALA A 138 4.29 -12.01 5.87
C ALA A 138 3.03 -11.69 6.70
N ASP A 139 2.90 -12.30 7.89
CA ASP A 139 1.82 -12.03 8.85
C ASP A 139 1.80 -10.56 9.29
N TYR A 140 2.99 -10.02 9.58
CA TYR A 140 3.14 -8.63 9.99
C TYR A 140 2.73 -7.67 8.86
N CYS A 141 3.21 -7.90 7.64
CA CYS A 141 2.83 -7.10 6.48
C CYS A 141 1.33 -7.21 6.20
N CYS A 142 0.74 -8.41 6.25
CA CYS A 142 -0.69 -8.61 6.05
C CYS A 142 -1.55 -7.83 7.08
N THR A 143 -1.06 -7.74 8.32
CA THR A 143 -1.76 -7.07 9.43
C THR A 143 -1.61 -5.54 9.40
N PHE A 144 -0.40 -5.04 9.13
CA PHE A 144 -0.06 -3.63 9.37
C PHE A 144 0.16 -2.80 8.10
N MET A 145 0.35 -3.41 6.92
CA MET A 145 0.62 -2.66 5.68
C MET A 145 -0.49 -1.66 5.35
N GLU A 146 -1.75 -2.02 5.60
CA GLU A 146 -2.89 -1.10 5.40
C GLU A 146 -2.76 0.16 6.27
N LYS A 147 -2.27 0.01 7.51
CA LYS A 147 -2.05 1.14 8.42
C LYS A 147 -0.94 2.05 7.89
N PHE A 148 0.21 1.51 7.50
CA PHE A 148 1.32 2.31 6.98
C PHE A 148 0.93 3.06 5.69
N ILE A 149 0.09 2.46 4.85
CA ILE A 149 -0.44 3.15 3.67
C ILE A 149 -1.38 4.30 4.07
N ARG A 150 -2.26 4.09 5.06
CA ARG A 150 -3.14 5.16 5.57
C ARG A 150 -2.33 6.33 6.14
N ASP A 151 -1.36 6.03 7.00
CA ASP A 151 -0.50 7.05 7.63
C ASP A 151 0.31 7.81 6.56
N ALA A 152 0.83 7.11 5.54
CA ALA A 152 1.55 7.76 4.44
C ALA A 152 0.66 8.61 3.51
N LEU A 153 -0.62 8.27 3.36
CA LEU A 153 -1.60 9.06 2.59
C LEU A 153 -1.97 10.39 3.27
N GLU A 154 -1.77 10.52 4.59
CA GLU A 154 -2.01 11.79 5.30
C GLU A 154 -0.93 12.84 4.98
N GLU A 155 0.24 12.40 4.50
CA GLU A 155 1.39 13.28 4.25
C GLU A 155 1.70 13.53 2.77
N GLU A 156 1.34 12.61 1.87
CA GLU A 156 1.71 12.67 0.46
C GLU A 156 0.58 12.20 -0.46
N ASP A 157 0.35 12.95 -1.54
CA ASP A 157 -0.70 12.66 -2.52
C ASP A 157 -0.26 11.66 -3.61
N ASP A 158 1.03 11.61 -3.94
CA ASP A 158 1.56 10.69 -4.96
C ASP A 158 1.64 9.26 -4.42
N LEU A 159 0.71 8.42 -4.89
CA LEU A 159 0.59 7.01 -4.52
C LEU A 159 1.90 6.21 -4.69
N GLN A 160 2.78 6.57 -5.63
CA GLN A 160 4.07 5.89 -5.77
C GLN A 160 4.99 6.17 -4.59
N LYS A 161 5.05 7.43 -4.15
CA LYS A 161 5.85 7.81 -2.97
C LYS A 161 5.21 7.29 -1.69
N VAL A 162 3.89 7.31 -1.58
CA VAL A 162 3.13 6.71 -0.48
C VAL A 162 3.52 5.24 -0.31
N LEU A 163 3.50 4.45 -1.39
CA LEU A 163 3.90 3.05 -1.33
C LEU A 163 5.37 2.85 -0.97
N LYS A 164 6.28 3.67 -1.52
CA LYS A 164 7.70 3.63 -1.13
C LYS A 164 7.90 3.89 0.36
N LYS A 165 7.24 4.94 0.89
CA LYS A 165 7.30 5.28 2.31
C LYS A 165 6.72 4.16 3.17
N ALA A 166 5.54 3.66 2.82
CA ALA A 166 4.87 2.58 3.55
C ALA A 166 5.70 1.29 3.61
N PHE A 167 6.40 0.91 2.53
CA PHE A 167 7.28 -0.27 2.52
C PHE A 167 8.49 -0.09 3.45
N LEU A 168 9.12 1.08 3.42
CA LEU A 168 10.28 1.37 4.28
C LEU A 168 9.88 1.46 5.75
N GLU A 169 8.73 2.08 6.06
CA GLU A 169 8.19 2.16 7.42
C GLU A 169 7.77 0.78 7.94
N ALA A 170 7.14 -0.04 7.10
CA ALA A 170 6.79 -1.41 7.46
C ALA A 170 8.04 -2.25 7.79
N ASP A 171 9.12 -2.13 7.00
CA ASP A 171 10.39 -2.83 7.26
C ASP A 171 11.06 -2.36 8.56
N ASN A 172 11.10 -1.05 8.80
CA ASN A 172 11.64 -0.47 10.03
C ASN A 172 10.83 -0.85 11.28
N ALA A 173 9.49 -0.84 11.17
CA ALA A 173 8.61 -1.23 12.26
C ALA A 173 8.70 -2.74 12.54
N LEU A 174 8.82 -3.56 11.49
CA LEU A 174 9.07 -4.99 11.60
C LEU A 174 10.41 -5.24 12.31
N HIS A 175 11.48 -4.53 11.95
CA HIS A 175 12.79 -4.67 12.60
C HIS A 175 12.69 -4.45 14.11
N THR A 176 12.03 -3.36 14.52
CA THR A 176 11.79 -3.04 15.92
C THR A 176 10.97 -4.12 16.62
N HIS A 177 9.91 -4.62 15.96
CA HIS A 177 9.06 -5.67 16.48
C HIS A 177 9.82 -6.99 16.67
N LEU A 178 10.59 -7.44 15.68
CA LEU A 178 11.33 -8.71 15.76
C LEU A 178 12.51 -8.63 16.73
N SER A 179 13.17 -7.48 16.82
CA SER A 179 14.27 -7.26 17.77
C SER A 179 13.82 -7.42 19.23
N TYR A 180 12.54 -7.12 19.53
CA TYR A 180 12.00 -7.32 20.87
C TYR A 180 11.92 -8.80 21.28
N PHE A 181 11.68 -9.72 20.34
CA PHE A 181 11.57 -11.15 20.64
C PHE A 181 12.93 -11.86 20.84
N ASN A 182 14.06 -11.20 20.54
CA ASN A 182 15.42 -11.72 20.70
C ASN A 182 15.62 -13.16 20.18
N ASN A 183 14.94 -13.52 19.09
CA ASN A 183 15.05 -14.84 18.48
C ASN A 183 15.67 -14.74 17.09
N ASP A 184 16.89 -15.27 16.95
CA ASP A 184 17.65 -15.27 15.71
C ASP A 184 16.92 -15.93 14.54
N SER A 185 16.05 -16.92 14.82
CA SER A 185 15.27 -17.56 13.75
C SER A 185 14.26 -16.59 13.14
N VAL A 186 13.67 -15.73 13.97
CA VAL A 186 12.64 -14.77 13.56
C VAL A 186 13.27 -13.59 12.83
N LEU A 187 14.48 -13.15 13.21
CA LEU A 187 15.25 -12.13 12.48
C LEU A 187 15.65 -12.56 11.05
N ARG A 188 15.57 -13.85 10.76
CA ARG A 188 15.80 -14.43 9.45
C ARG A 188 14.53 -14.61 8.62
N SER A 189 13.36 -14.27 9.18
CA SER A 189 12.10 -14.24 8.45
C SER A 189 12.10 -13.05 7.50
N GLY A 190 11.61 -13.30 6.29
CA GLY A 190 11.41 -12.28 5.28
C GLY A 190 10.14 -12.57 4.49
N THR A 191 9.75 -11.60 3.68
CA THR A 191 8.61 -11.75 2.78
C THR A 191 8.81 -10.92 1.52
N THR A 192 8.30 -11.42 0.41
CA THR A 192 7.97 -10.54 -0.72
C THR A 192 6.81 -9.64 -0.33
N ALA A 193 6.64 -8.56 -1.07
CA ALA A 193 5.42 -7.77 -0.98
C ALA A 193 5.10 -7.25 -2.38
N THR A 194 3.93 -7.60 -2.90
CA THR A 194 3.39 -6.99 -4.11
C THR A 194 2.05 -6.35 -3.76
N VAL A 195 2.01 -5.03 -3.78
CA VAL A 195 0.87 -4.21 -3.39
C VAL A 195 0.36 -3.43 -4.60
N ALA A 196 -0.93 -3.49 -4.84
CA ALA A 196 -1.64 -2.71 -5.86
C ALA A 196 -2.67 -1.80 -5.22
N LEU A 197 -2.56 -0.51 -5.51
CA LEU A 197 -3.53 0.52 -5.15
C LEU A 197 -4.30 0.93 -6.40
N LEU A 198 -5.63 0.92 -6.30
CA LEU A 198 -6.51 1.39 -7.37
C LEU A 198 -7.31 2.59 -6.87
N HIS A 199 -6.94 3.76 -7.37
CA HIS A 199 -7.55 5.03 -7.05
C HIS A 199 -8.59 5.42 -8.12
N ASP A 200 -9.77 5.84 -7.67
CA ASP A 200 -10.93 6.22 -8.50
C ASP A 200 -11.38 5.14 -9.50
N GLY A 201 -10.95 3.89 -9.34
CA GLY A 201 -11.17 2.82 -10.31
C GLY A 201 -10.32 2.92 -11.59
N ILE A 202 -9.57 4.00 -11.82
CA ILE A 202 -8.77 4.21 -13.03
C ILE A 202 -7.27 4.15 -12.75
N GLU A 203 -6.79 4.84 -11.73
CA GLU A 203 -5.36 4.98 -11.49
C GLU A 203 -4.84 3.78 -10.71
N LEU A 204 -4.09 2.92 -11.38
CA LEU A 204 -3.50 1.72 -10.79
C LEU A 204 -2.01 1.95 -10.56
N VAL A 205 -1.59 1.84 -9.30
CA VAL A 205 -0.18 1.89 -8.90
C VAL A 205 0.17 0.57 -8.25
N VAL A 206 1.20 -0.07 -8.76
CA VAL A 206 1.75 -1.32 -8.20
C VAL A 206 3.13 -1.03 -7.65
N ALA A 207 3.41 -1.51 -6.45
CA ALA A 207 4.73 -1.52 -5.83
C ALA A 207 5.11 -2.95 -5.47
N SER A 208 6.34 -3.37 -5.77
CA SER A 208 6.81 -4.69 -5.34
C SER A 208 8.26 -4.74 -4.89
N VAL A 209 8.51 -5.69 -3.98
CA VAL A 209 9.83 -6.24 -3.64
C VAL A 209 9.74 -7.77 -3.68
N GLY A 210 10.80 -8.43 -4.12
CA GLY A 210 10.83 -9.87 -4.34
C GLY A 210 10.44 -10.27 -5.76
N ASP A 211 9.89 -11.46 -5.92
CA ASP A 211 9.58 -12.15 -7.19
C ASP A 211 8.10 -12.56 -7.32
N SER A 212 7.25 -12.22 -6.35
CA SER A 212 5.80 -12.19 -6.58
C SER A 212 5.44 -11.16 -7.65
N ARG A 213 4.44 -11.48 -8.46
CA ARG A 213 4.13 -10.77 -9.71
C ARG A 213 2.76 -10.11 -9.67
N ALA A 214 2.66 -9.03 -10.43
CA ALA A 214 1.41 -8.42 -10.84
C ALA A 214 1.32 -8.39 -12.38
N LEU A 215 0.21 -8.91 -12.90
CA LEU A 215 -0.07 -9.09 -14.33
C LEU A 215 -1.39 -8.40 -14.70
N LEU A 216 -1.37 -7.54 -15.72
CA LEU A 216 -2.57 -6.94 -16.29
C LEU A 216 -2.93 -7.64 -17.59
N CYS A 217 -4.16 -8.15 -17.71
CA CYS A 217 -4.67 -8.67 -18.97
C CYS A 217 -5.35 -7.56 -19.77
N ARG A 218 -4.75 -7.21 -20.92
CA ARG A 218 -5.28 -6.20 -21.85
C ARG A 218 -5.54 -6.84 -23.19
N LYS A 219 -6.80 -6.82 -23.65
CA LYS A 219 -7.22 -7.45 -24.92
C LYS A 219 -6.80 -8.92 -25.05
N GLY A 220 -6.81 -9.66 -23.95
CA GLY A 220 -6.39 -11.07 -23.91
C GLY A 220 -4.88 -11.32 -23.79
N HIS A 221 -4.04 -10.27 -23.79
CA HIS A 221 -2.59 -10.40 -23.65
C HIS A 221 -2.11 -10.04 -22.25
N ALA A 222 -1.16 -10.83 -21.74
CA ALA A 222 -0.51 -10.59 -20.45
C ALA A 222 0.48 -9.42 -20.55
N LYS A 223 0.28 -8.40 -19.71
CA LYS A 223 1.24 -7.30 -19.50
C LYS A 223 1.76 -7.34 -18.08
N LYS A 224 3.03 -7.71 -17.94
CA LYS A 224 3.72 -7.73 -16.64
C LYS A 224 3.93 -6.30 -16.11
N LEU A 225 3.52 -6.05 -14.86
CA LEU A 225 3.63 -4.74 -14.19
C LEU A 225 4.81 -4.66 -13.21
N THR A 226 5.38 -5.81 -12.88
CA THR A 226 6.46 -5.98 -11.89
C THR A 226 7.69 -6.57 -12.58
N LYS A 227 8.87 -6.41 -11.98
CA LYS A 227 10.10 -7.06 -12.44
C LYS A 227 10.69 -7.83 -11.28
N ASP A 228 10.88 -9.12 -11.47
CA ASP A 228 11.38 -9.99 -10.42
C ASP A 228 12.76 -9.51 -9.97
N HIS A 229 12.93 -9.37 -8.65
CA HIS A 229 14.16 -8.92 -8.03
C HIS A 229 15.07 -10.12 -7.77
N THR A 230 15.64 -10.68 -8.83
CA THR A 230 16.53 -11.85 -8.73
C THR A 230 18.00 -11.46 -8.91
N PRO A 231 18.94 -12.26 -8.38
CA PRO A 231 20.38 -12.06 -8.59
C PRO A 231 20.85 -12.11 -10.05
N ASP A 232 19.99 -12.56 -10.97
CA ASP A 232 20.25 -12.55 -12.42
C ASP A 232 20.14 -11.15 -13.03
N ARG A 233 19.41 -10.25 -12.38
CA ARG A 233 19.29 -8.86 -12.82
C ARG A 233 20.60 -8.11 -12.59
N LYS A 234 21.14 -7.52 -13.66
CA LYS A 234 22.48 -6.91 -13.67
C LYS A 234 22.62 -5.73 -12.70
N ASP A 235 21.58 -4.94 -12.54
CA ASP A 235 21.50 -3.81 -11.61
C ASP A 235 21.46 -4.29 -10.15
N GLU A 236 20.63 -5.29 -9.85
CA GLU A 236 20.51 -5.89 -8.51
C GLU A 236 21.83 -6.55 -8.10
N ARG A 237 22.43 -7.33 -9.00
CA ARG A 237 23.73 -7.96 -8.80
C ARG A 237 24.83 -6.95 -8.47
N LYS A 238 24.88 -5.83 -9.21
CA LYS A 238 25.84 -4.74 -8.95
C LYS A 238 25.61 -4.12 -7.57
N ARG A 239 24.36 -3.96 -7.13
CA ARG A 239 24.06 -3.48 -5.77
C ARG A 239 24.58 -4.44 -4.72
N ILE A 240 24.25 -5.74 -4.81
CA ILE A 240 24.71 -6.75 -3.85
C ILE A 240 26.24 -6.74 -3.73
N GLN A 241 26.96 -6.74 -4.85
CA GLN A 241 28.43 -6.68 -4.86
C GLN A 241 28.99 -5.39 -4.26
N LYS A 242 28.35 -4.24 -4.52
CA LYS A 242 28.76 -2.93 -3.97
C LYS A 242 28.63 -2.89 -2.44
N PHE A 243 27.63 -3.57 -1.88
CA PHE A 243 27.39 -3.65 -0.44
C PHE A 243 28.11 -4.85 0.21
N GLY A 244 29.05 -5.49 -0.48
CA GLY A 244 29.87 -6.59 0.07
C GLY A 244 29.17 -7.94 0.16
N GLY A 245 27.95 -8.06 -0.37
CA GLY A 245 27.29 -9.35 -0.56
C GLY A 245 27.91 -10.12 -1.73
N PHE A 246 27.79 -11.44 -1.69
CA PHE A 246 28.23 -12.33 -2.77
C PHE A 246 27.09 -13.20 -3.27
N LEU A 247 27.22 -13.70 -4.50
CA LEU A 247 26.29 -14.68 -5.06
C LEU A 247 26.91 -16.06 -4.97
N SER A 248 26.11 -17.03 -4.54
CA SER A 248 26.46 -18.45 -4.56
C SER A 248 25.42 -19.20 -5.38
N TRP A 249 25.85 -20.21 -6.14
CA TRP A 249 24.96 -21.02 -6.95
C TRP A 249 24.70 -22.35 -6.26
N ASN A 250 23.43 -22.77 -6.23
CA ASN A 250 23.09 -24.12 -5.77
C ASN A 250 23.41 -25.16 -6.85
N SER A 251 23.24 -26.44 -6.53
CA SER A 251 23.46 -27.56 -7.46
C SER A 251 22.58 -27.51 -8.72
N VAL A 252 21.47 -26.78 -8.65
CA VAL A 252 20.49 -26.59 -9.75
C VAL A 252 20.82 -25.34 -10.59
N GLY A 253 21.87 -24.59 -10.23
CA GLY A 253 22.30 -23.39 -10.94
C GLY A 253 21.49 -22.13 -10.63
N GLN A 254 20.64 -22.14 -9.60
CA GLN A 254 19.96 -20.94 -9.11
C GLN A 254 20.91 -20.10 -8.24
N ALA A 255 20.94 -18.80 -8.49
CA ALA A 255 21.78 -17.86 -7.78
C ALA A 255 21.11 -17.37 -6.49
N ASN A 256 21.82 -17.46 -5.38
CA ASN A 256 21.38 -17.03 -4.06
C ASN A 256 22.33 -15.96 -3.47
N VAL A 257 21.76 -14.90 -2.89
CA VAL A 257 22.48 -13.89 -2.12
C VAL A 257 23.03 -14.53 -0.84
N ASN A 258 24.35 -14.42 -0.65
CA ASN A 258 25.11 -15.03 0.43
C ASN A 258 24.81 -16.53 0.64
N GLY A 259 24.42 -17.24 -0.43
CA GLY A 259 24.04 -18.65 -0.38
C GLY A 259 22.71 -18.95 0.32
N ARG A 260 21.89 -17.94 0.63
CA ARG A 260 20.66 -18.10 1.40
C ARG A 260 19.38 -17.66 0.69
N LEU A 261 19.37 -16.46 0.12
CA LEU A 261 18.13 -15.84 -0.38
C LEU A 261 18.12 -15.79 -1.92
N ALA A 262 17.06 -16.30 -2.55
CA ALA A 262 16.91 -16.35 -4.01
C ALA A 262 16.51 -14.99 -4.64
N MET A 263 16.18 -14.00 -3.81
CA MET A 263 15.78 -12.65 -4.21
C MET A 263 16.72 -11.57 -3.64
N THR A 264 16.71 -10.39 -4.25
CA THR A 264 17.59 -9.25 -3.91
C THR A 264 16.90 -8.11 -3.19
N ARG A 265 15.57 -8.17 -3.06
CA ARG A 265 14.74 -7.23 -2.29
C ARG A 265 13.68 -8.00 -1.53
N SER A 266 13.41 -7.60 -0.30
CA SER A 266 12.41 -8.19 0.58
C SER A 266 12.09 -7.24 1.73
N ILE A 267 10.96 -7.46 2.41
CA ILE A 267 10.70 -6.92 3.74
C ILE A 267 11.16 -7.97 4.76
N GLY A 268 11.91 -7.57 5.81
CA GLY A 268 12.55 -8.51 6.73
C GLY A 268 13.99 -8.86 6.32
N ASP A 269 14.42 -10.11 6.49
CA ASP A 269 15.80 -10.55 6.15
C ASP A 269 16.90 -9.62 6.69
N PHE A 270 16.78 -9.17 7.95
CA PHE A 270 17.63 -8.10 8.49
C PHE A 270 19.12 -8.41 8.45
N HIS A 271 19.47 -9.70 8.57
CA HIS A 271 20.83 -10.20 8.41
C HIS A 271 21.45 -9.98 7.01
N LEU A 272 20.64 -9.80 5.95
CA LEU A 272 21.09 -9.54 4.58
C LEU A 272 20.93 -8.07 4.15
N LYS A 273 20.28 -7.23 4.97
CA LYS A 273 20.11 -5.81 4.67
C LYS A 273 21.45 -5.08 4.49
N SER A 274 22.45 -5.44 5.30
CA SER A 274 23.82 -4.93 5.17
C SER A 274 24.54 -5.39 3.88
N SER A 275 24.11 -6.51 3.31
CA SER A 275 24.66 -7.11 2.07
C SER A 275 23.98 -6.60 0.80
N GLY A 276 23.11 -5.58 0.90
CA GLY A 276 22.44 -4.94 -0.23
C GLY A 276 21.05 -5.48 -0.55
N VAL A 277 20.47 -6.34 0.29
CA VAL A 277 19.02 -6.63 0.21
C VAL A 277 18.27 -5.41 0.74
N ILE A 278 17.35 -4.85 -0.03
CA ILE A 278 16.65 -3.60 0.34
C ILE A 278 15.14 -3.79 0.36
N ALA A 279 14.44 -2.99 1.16
CA ALA A 279 12.98 -2.96 1.21
C ALA A 279 12.37 -1.87 0.31
N GLU A 280 13.18 -1.09 -0.42
CA GLU A 280 12.66 -0.09 -1.35
C GLU A 280 12.00 -0.76 -2.57
N PRO A 281 10.69 -0.53 -2.81
CA PRO A 281 9.98 -1.16 -3.90
C PRO A 281 10.25 -0.50 -5.24
N GLU A 282 10.10 -1.29 -6.31
CA GLU A 282 9.89 -0.75 -7.64
C GLU A 282 8.42 -0.44 -7.84
N THR A 283 8.12 0.76 -8.32
CA THR A 283 6.76 1.23 -8.55
C THR A 283 6.45 1.31 -10.04
N HIS A 284 5.23 0.97 -10.41
CA HIS A 284 4.71 1.11 -11.76
C HIS A 284 3.31 1.71 -11.71
N ARG A 285 3.14 2.86 -12.36
CA ARG A 285 1.85 3.56 -12.48
C ARG A 285 1.25 3.35 -13.86
N LEU A 286 -0.05 3.05 -13.92
CA LEU A 286 -0.82 3.01 -15.16
C LEU A 286 -2.26 3.47 -14.97
N SER A 287 -2.89 3.86 -16.09
CA SER A 287 -4.32 4.11 -16.14
C SER A 287 -5.04 2.90 -16.73
N VAL A 288 -6.01 2.36 -15.96
CA VAL A 288 -6.88 1.25 -16.32
C VAL A 288 -7.85 1.70 -17.40
N GLN A 289 -7.90 0.92 -18.47
CA GLN A 289 -8.80 1.12 -19.60
C GLN A 289 -9.92 0.09 -19.53
N HIS A 290 -11.00 0.37 -18.81
CA HIS A 290 -12.12 -0.59 -18.62
C HIS A 290 -12.76 -1.13 -19.92
N ALA A 291 -12.52 -0.51 -21.08
CA ALA A 291 -12.93 -1.05 -22.37
C ALA A 291 -12.06 -2.23 -22.86
N ASN A 292 -10.76 -2.22 -22.52
CA ASN A 292 -9.75 -3.15 -23.01
C ASN A 292 -9.15 -4.05 -21.92
N ASP A 293 -9.14 -3.58 -20.67
CA ASP A 293 -8.52 -4.25 -19.53
C ASP A 293 -9.53 -5.18 -18.89
N SER A 294 -9.19 -6.47 -18.87
CA SER A 294 -10.06 -7.54 -18.41
C SER A 294 -9.91 -7.79 -16.92
N PHE A 295 -8.67 -7.87 -16.42
CA PHE A 295 -8.38 -8.07 -14.99
C PHE A 295 -6.92 -7.73 -14.65
N LEU A 296 -6.68 -7.56 -13.36
CA LEU A 296 -5.36 -7.59 -12.71
C LEU A 296 -5.23 -8.90 -11.93
N ALA A 297 -4.12 -9.60 -12.06
CA ALA A 297 -3.79 -10.79 -11.29
C ALA A 297 -2.52 -10.56 -10.48
N LEU A 298 -2.53 -10.92 -9.20
CA LEU A 298 -1.36 -10.97 -8.32
C LEU A 298 -1.03 -12.42 -8.01
N THR A 299 0.23 -12.84 -8.13
CA THR A 299 0.65 -14.25 -7.99
C THR A 299 1.96 -14.41 -7.22
N THR A 300 2.06 -15.44 -6.39
CA THR A 300 3.30 -15.86 -5.70
C THR A 300 4.14 -16.82 -6.56
N ASP A 301 5.36 -17.11 -6.12
CA ASP A 301 6.37 -17.81 -6.93
C ASP A 301 5.97 -19.26 -7.28
N GLY A 302 5.24 -19.94 -6.41
CA GLY A 302 4.72 -21.29 -6.63
C GLY A 302 3.82 -21.41 -7.86
N ILE A 303 3.19 -20.32 -8.29
CA ILE A 303 2.46 -20.25 -9.57
C ILE A 303 3.40 -19.83 -10.70
N ASN A 304 4.23 -18.82 -10.45
CA ASN A 304 5.08 -18.16 -11.44
C ASN A 304 6.19 -19.05 -12.00
N PHE A 305 6.61 -20.09 -11.27
CA PHE A 305 7.62 -21.05 -11.72
C PHE A 305 7.08 -22.06 -12.73
N LEU A 306 5.79 -22.38 -12.68
CA LEU A 306 5.18 -23.42 -13.51
C LEU A 306 4.35 -22.84 -14.66
N LEU A 307 3.62 -21.76 -14.39
CA LEU A 307 2.77 -21.10 -15.36
C LEU A 307 3.41 -19.79 -15.80
N SER A 308 3.45 -19.59 -17.12
CA SER A 308 3.85 -18.30 -17.68
C SER A 308 2.74 -17.27 -17.61
N ASP A 309 3.13 -16.01 -17.67
CA ASP A 309 2.24 -14.86 -17.60
C ASP A 309 1.06 -14.95 -18.60
N GLN A 310 1.30 -15.47 -19.82
CA GLN A 310 0.26 -15.65 -20.85
C GLN A 310 -0.64 -16.85 -20.56
N GLU A 311 -0.09 -17.98 -20.09
CA GLU A 311 -0.90 -19.16 -19.69
C GLU A 311 -1.84 -18.80 -18.54
N ILE A 312 -1.36 -18.04 -17.55
CA ILE A 312 -2.20 -17.49 -16.47
C ILE A 312 -3.35 -16.69 -17.08
N CYS A 313 -3.06 -15.77 -18.02
CA CYS A 313 -4.11 -14.96 -18.64
C CYS A 313 -5.11 -15.79 -19.46
N ASP A 314 -4.64 -16.82 -20.18
CA ASP A 314 -5.47 -17.68 -20.99
C ASP A 314 -6.43 -18.53 -20.15
N VAL A 315 -5.97 -19.05 -19.01
CA VAL A 315 -6.81 -19.81 -18.07
C VAL A 315 -7.88 -18.90 -17.45
N ILE A 316 -7.50 -17.70 -16.99
CA ILE A 316 -8.47 -16.75 -16.41
C ILE A 316 -9.54 -16.35 -17.43
N ASN A 317 -9.17 -16.12 -18.70
CA ASN A 317 -10.11 -15.75 -19.75
C ASN A 317 -11.08 -16.89 -20.15
N GLN A 318 -10.80 -18.14 -19.79
CA GLN A 318 -11.70 -19.28 -20.04
C GLN A 318 -12.76 -19.44 -18.94
N CYS A 319 -12.50 -18.91 -17.75
CA CYS A 319 -13.38 -19.03 -16.60
C CYS A 319 -14.49 -17.98 -16.62
N GLN A 320 -15.63 -18.29 -16.02
CA GLN A 320 -16.73 -17.33 -15.92
C GLN A 320 -16.53 -16.39 -14.74
N ASP A 321 -16.14 -16.97 -13.60
CA ASP A 321 -15.99 -16.27 -12.33
C ASP A 321 -14.52 -16.12 -11.92
N PRO A 322 -14.11 -14.95 -11.37
CA PRO A 322 -12.76 -14.76 -10.87
C PRO A 322 -12.37 -15.73 -9.75
N THR A 323 -13.32 -16.12 -8.90
CA THR A 323 -13.08 -17.06 -7.80
C THR A 323 -12.77 -18.47 -8.33
N GLU A 324 -13.57 -18.93 -9.28
CA GLU A 324 -13.34 -20.20 -9.98
C GLU A 324 -11.98 -20.17 -10.71
N ALA A 325 -11.65 -19.07 -11.38
CA ALA A 325 -10.37 -18.89 -12.03
C ALA A 325 -9.18 -19.01 -11.06
N ALA A 326 -9.30 -18.42 -9.87
CA ALA A 326 -8.27 -18.49 -8.84
C ALA A 326 -8.07 -19.92 -8.32
N GLU A 327 -9.17 -20.65 -8.08
CA GLU A 327 -9.14 -22.05 -7.67
C GLU A 327 -8.53 -22.95 -8.75
N ILE A 328 -8.95 -22.80 -10.02
CA ILE A 328 -8.42 -23.59 -11.14
C ILE A 328 -6.91 -23.37 -11.30
N ILE A 329 -6.42 -22.13 -11.22
CA ILE A 329 -5.00 -21.83 -11.41
C ILE A 329 -4.17 -22.40 -10.27
N SER A 330 -4.63 -22.24 -9.03
CA SER A 330 -3.94 -22.82 -7.87
C SER A 330 -3.90 -24.35 -7.96
N GLN A 331 -4.98 -25.00 -8.37
CA GLN A 331 -5.00 -26.44 -8.61
C GLN A 331 -4.12 -26.86 -9.79
N GLN A 332 -4.08 -26.09 -10.87
CA GLN A 332 -3.23 -26.37 -12.03
C GLN A 332 -1.74 -26.27 -11.67
N ALA A 333 -1.36 -25.30 -10.84
CA ALA A 333 0.00 -25.22 -10.30
C ALA A 333 0.35 -26.48 -9.48
N LEU A 334 -0.55 -26.98 -8.63
CA LEU A 334 -0.35 -28.23 -7.91
C LEU A 334 -0.24 -29.45 -8.85
N GLN A 335 -1.07 -29.51 -9.89
CA GLN A 335 -1.04 -30.60 -10.88
C GLN A 335 0.25 -30.60 -11.71
N TYR A 336 0.83 -29.43 -11.97
CA TYR A 336 2.13 -29.29 -12.63
C TYR A 336 3.32 -29.53 -11.68
N GLY A 337 3.04 -29.91 -10.43
CA GLY A 337 4.05 -30.30 -9.46
C GLY A 337 4.63 -29.13 -8.67
N SER A 338 3.82 -28.11 -8.35
CA SER A 338 4.25 -27.06 -7.41
C SER A 338 4.50 -27.67 -6.04
N GLU A 339 5.75 -27.59 -5.58
CA GLU A 339 6.11 -27.95 -4.22
C GLU A 339 5.85 -26.80 -3.24
N ASP A 340 5.75 -25.56 -3.74
CA ASP A 340 5.63 -24.35 -2.93
C ASP A 340 4.19 -23.96 -2.61
N ASN A 341 4.05 -22.99 -1.70
CA ASN A 341 2.82 -22.26 -1.50
C ASN A 341 2.43 -21.55 -2.81
N ALA A 342 1.15 -21.63 -3.18
CA ALA A 342 0.67 -21.04 -4.42
C ALA A 342 -0.56 -20.18 -4.14
N THR A 343 -0.39 -18.87 -4.34
CA THR A 343 -1.42 -17.88 -4.02
C THR A 343 -1.67 -16.97 -5.22
N ILE A 344 -2.95 -16.72 -5.50
CA ILE A 344 -3.40 -15.84 -6.56
C ILE A 344 -4.56 -14.96 -6.10
N VAL A 345 -4.56 -13.70 -6.54
CA VAL A 345 -5.68 -12.76 -6.38
C VAL A 345 -6.03 -12.18 -7.75
N ILE A 346 -7.29 -12.27 -8.15
CA ILE A 346 -7.81 -11.84 -9.46
C ILE A 346 -8.85 -10.74 -9.26
N ILE A 347 -8.52 -9.54 -9.74
CA ILE A 347 -9.35 -8.34 -9.67
C ILE A 347 -9.98 -8.11 -11.05
N PRO A 348 -11.31 -8.33 -11.21
CA PRO A 348 -11.97 -8.12 -12.49
C PRO A 348 -12.13 -6.63 -12.81
N PHE A 349 -11.87 -6.28 -14.07
CA PHE A 349 -12.12 -4.95 -14.63
C PHE A 349 -13.28 -4.98 -15.63
N GLY A 350 -13.55 -3.83 -16.27
CA GLY A 350 -14.76 -3.63 -17.08
C GLY A 350 -14.82 -4.46 -18.37
N ALA A 351 -13.68 -5.02 -18.83
CA ALA A 351 -13.63 -5.90 -19.99
C ALA A 351 -13.55 -7.39 -19.63
N TRP A 352 -13.86 -7.76 -18.37
CA TRP A 352 -13.97 -9.18 -17.97
C TRP A 352 -14.95 -9.92 -18.89
N GLY A 353 -14.55 -11.11 -19.37
CA GLY A 353 -15.36 -11.96 -20.24
C GLY A 353 -15.54 -11.49 -21.69
N LYS A 354 -15.07 -10.29 -22.07
CA LYS A 354 -15.17 -9.77 -23.45
C LYS A 354 -14.17 -10.42 -24.40
N HIS A 355 -12.99 -10.74 -23.88
CA HIS A 355 -11.90 -11.32 -24.65
C HIS A 355 -11.78 -12.80 -24.29
N LYS A 356 -12.35 -13.67 -25.13
CA LYS A 356 -12.07 -15.11 -25.05
C LYS A 356 -10.78 -15.37 -25.83
N SER A 357 -9.78 -15.94 -25.16
CA SER A 357 -8.55 -16.35 -25.83
C SER A 357 -8.90 -17.44 -26.87
N SER A 358 -8.57 -17.19 -28.14
CA SER A 358 -8.81 -18.14 -29.24
C SER A 358 -7.69 -19.20 -29.36
N THR A 359 -6.60 -19.03 -28.62
CA THR A 359 -5.40 -19.84 -28.72
C THR A 359 -5.41 -20.97 -27.71
N LYS A 360 -5.83 -22.16 -28.15
CA LYS A 360 -5.60 -23.44 -27.46
C LYS A 360 -4.12 -23.81 -27.57
N THR A 361 -3.25 -23.20 -26.77
CA THR A 361 -1.84 -23.60 -26.72
C THR A 361 -1.54 -24.25 -25.38
N TYR A 362 -1.95 -25.51 -25.21
CA TYR A 362 -1.50 -26.33 -24.09
C TYR A 362 -0.05 -26.75 -24.35
N SER A 363 0.91 -26.02 -23.78
CA SER A 363 2.31 -26.40 -23.82
C SER A 363 2.60 -27.40 -22.69
N MET A 364 2.34 -28.70 -22.91
CA MET A 364 2.68 -29.78 -21.96
C MET A 364 4.20 -29.98 -21.75
N SER A 365 5.05 -29.16 -22.35
CA SER A 365 6.51 -29.36 -22.43
C SER A 365 7.36 -28.34 -21.66
N ARG A 366 6.83 -27.66 -20.64
CA ARG A 366 7.64 -26.72 -19.83
C ARG A 366 8.21 -27.37 -18.57
N ASN A 367 9.53 -27.58 -18.63
CA ASN A 367 10.51 -27.60 -17.54
C ASN A 367 10.10 -28.31 -16.22
N PHE A 368 10.08 -29.64 -16.26
CA PHE A 368 10.34 -30.48 -15.07
C PHE A 368 11.70 -30.18 -14.38
N ALA A 369 12.54 -29.33 -14.98
CA ALA A 369 13.89 -29.03 -14.51
C ALA A 369 13.95 -28.00 -13.35
N SER A 370 12.90 -27.20 -13.09
CA SER A 370 12.93 -26.20 -12.01
C SER A 370 12.21 -26.60 -10.73
N SER A 371 11.39 -27.65 -10.74
CA SER A 371 10.69 -28.17 -9.55
C SER A 371 11.12 -29.57 -9.11
N GLY A 372 12.08 -30.21 -9.79
CA GLY A 372 12.47 -31.59 -9.49
C GLY A 372 13.78 -31.70 -8.69
N ARG A 373 13.67 -31.93 -7.38
CA ARG A 373 14.68 -32.64 -6.59
C ARG A 373 14.77 -34.10 -7.07
N TRP A 374 15.53 -34.35 -8.12
CA TRP A 374 16.10 -35.67 -8.41
C TRP A 374 17.55 -35.51 -8.86
N ALA A 375 18.40 -35.07 -7.92
CA ALA A 375 19.77 -35.54 -7.64
C ALA A 375 20.35 -34.76 -6.46
#